data_AF-A0A2V9VDH0-F1
#
_entry.id   AF-A0A2V9VDH0-F1
#
_cell.length_a   1.000
_cell.length_b   1.000
_cell.length_c   1.000
_cell.angle_alpha   90.00
_cell.angle_beta   90.00
_cell.angle_gamma   90.00
#
_symmetry.space_group_name_H-M   'P 1'
#
loop_
_entity.id
_entity.type
_entity.pdbx_description
1 polymer ?
#
loop_
_entity_poly.entity_id
_entity_poly.type
_entity_poly.pdbx_seq_one_letter_code
_entity_poly.pdbx_strand_id
1 'polypeptide(L)'
;MVVNCEEVWREVSNYLEGDVEPGLRAAMEEHFRACKHCTAVLDGTRNVIQLYGDERMFEVPLGFSQRLHHRLDEKMPGHRGNAFGWMVAAAAIVLIVGSFEVARSSVTSRPELRSEHAQPATHVPVSMMVVVSLDGKTFHTAGCSFIHHKTQLRTIPVSEALSEGYVPCMRCMGKFLSATVITSPHSQESEARIAE
;
A
#
# COMPACT_ATOMS: atom_id res chain seq x y z
N MET A 1 43.85 -12.63 -14.58
CA MET A 1 44.94 -12.52 -15.57
C MET A 1 45.72 -11.26 -15.23
N VAL A 2 47.05 -11.31 -15.13
CA VAL A 2 47.85 -10.12 -14.81
C VAL A 2 48.25 -9.48 -16.13
N VAL A 3 47.62 -8.36 -16.49
CA VAL A 3 47.98 -7.57 -17.67
C VAL A 3 49.09 -6.59 -17.31
N ASN A 4 50.01 -6.37 -18.24
CA ASN A 4 51.10 -5.41 -18.09
C ASN A 4 50.77 -4.07 -18.78
N CYS A 5 51.59 -3.04 -18.55
CA CYS A 5 51.33 -1.70 -19.09
C CYS A 5 51.35 -1.66 -20.64
N GLU A 6 52.24 -2.43 -21.29
CA GLU A 6 52.38 -2.44 -22.74
C GLU A 6 51.14 -3.03 -23.43
N GLU A 7 50.59 -4.10 -22.86
CA GLU A 7 49.32 -4.67 -23.28
C GLU A 7 48.17 -3.69 -23.07
N VAL A 8 48.12 -2.99 -21.93
CA VAL A 8 47.12 -1.95 -21.69
C VAL A 8 47.22 -0.82 -22.73
N TRP A 9 48.41 -0.36 -23.07
CA TRP A 9 48.58 0.72 -24.06
C TRP A 9 48.17 0.29 -25.47
N ARG A 10 48.43 -0.97 -25.84
CA ARG A 10 47.99 -1.52 -27.13
C ARG A 10 46.47 -1.62 -27.21
N GLU A 11 45.82 -1.98 -26.11
CA GLU A 11 44.37 -2.25 -26.06
C GLU A 11 43.54 -1.04 -25.58
N VAL A 12 44.15 0.09 -25.22
CA VAL A 12 43.42 1.23 -24.62
C VAL A 12 42.37 1.82 -25.57
N SER A 13 42.64 1.82 -26.88
CA SER A 13 41.67 2.28 -27.90
C SER A 13 40.47 1.34 -27.95
N ASN A 14 40.72 0.04 -28.11
CA ASN A 14 39.69 -1.00 -28.11
C ASN A 14 38.87 -0.96 -26.81
N TYR A 15 39.52 -0.73 -25.67
CA TYR A 15 38.86 -0.61 -24.36
C TYR A 15 37.86 0.56 -24.30
N LEU A 16 38.23 1.71 -24.88
CA LEU A 16 37.37 2.88 -24.95
C LEU A 16 36.19 2.68 -25.91
N GLU A 17 36.38 1.93 -26.99
CA GLU A 17 35.35 1.61 -27.98
C GLU A 17 34.45 0.43 -27.54
N GLY A 18 34.87 -0.32 -26.51
CA GLY A 18 34.14 -1.49 -26.02
C GLY A 18 34.47 -2.79 -26.75
N ASP A 19 35.44 -2.76 -27.67
CA ASP A 19 35.85 -3.88 -28.52
C ASP A 19 36.94 -4.74 -27.88
N VAL A 20 36.75 -5.10 -26.60
CA VAL A 20 37.69 -5.95 -25.84
C VAL A 20 36.93 -7.13 -25.25
N GLU A 21 37.57 -8.29 -25.27
CA GLU A 21 37.04 -9.50 -24.63
C GLU A 21 36.79 -9.26 -23.13
N PRO A 22 35.68 -9.77 -22.54
CA PRO A 22 35.30 -9.46 -21.16
C PRO A 22 36.37 -9.78 -20.10
N GLY A 23 37.10 -10.89 -20.26
CA GLY A 23 38.18 -11.28 -19.37
C GLY A 23 39.35 -10.29 -19.39
N LEU A 24 39.78 -9.89 -20.58
CA LEU A 24 40.82 -8.86 -20.76
C LEU A 24 40.36 -7.49 -20.23
N ARG A 25 39.10 -7.11 -20.47
CA ARG A 25 38.53 -5.87 -19.93
C ARG A 25 38.61 -5.82 -18.40
N ALA A 26 38.20 -6.89 -17.73
CA ALA A 26 38.26 -6.98 -16.27
C ALA A 26 39.71 -6.89 -15.74
N ALA A 27 40.66 -7.50 -16.47
CA ALA A 27 42.08 -7.42 -16.12
C ALA A 27 42.65 -6.00 -16.29
N MET A 28 42.27 -5.29 -17.35
CA MET A 28 42.64 -3.89 -17.57
C MET A 28 42.04 -2.97 -16.49
N GLU A 29 40.77 -3.18 -16.11
CA GLU A 29 40.11 -2.44 -15.03
C GLU A 29 40.84 -2.59 -13.69
N GLU A 30 41.28 -3.80 -13.37
CA GLU A 30 42.09 -4.03 -12.17
C GLU A 30 43.48 -3.36 -12.28
N HIS A 31 44.10 -3.41 -13.45
CA HIS A 31 45.38 -2.74 -13.69
C HIS A 31 45.27 -1.21 -13.54
N PHE A 32 44.20 -0.59 -14.03
CA PHE A 32 43.96 0.85 -13.88
C PHE A 32 43.81 1.30 -12.42
N ARG A 33 43.33 0.42 -11.53
CA ARG A 33 43.24 0.71 -10.08
C ARG A 33 44.61 0.71 -9.41
N ALA A 34 45.51 -0.14 -9.87
CA ALA A 34 46.83 -0.33 -9.26
C ALA A 34 47.95 0.53 -9.89
N CYS A 35 47.83 0.90 -11.17
CA CYS A 35 48.89 1.56 -11.94
C CYS A 35 48.51 3.00 -12.34
N LYS A 36 49.08 3.97 -11.62
CA LYS A 36 48.87 5.41 -11.88
C LYS A 36 49.23 5.84 -13.30
N HIS A 37 50.23 5.21 -13.91
CA HIS A 37 50.66 5.56 -15.26
C HIS A 37 49.62 5.17 -16.31
N CYS A 38 49.05 3.97 -16.20
CA CYS A 38 47.99 3.53 -17.09
C CYS A 38 46.68 4.29 -16.87
N THR A 39 46.38 4.71 -15.62
CA THR A 39 45.28 5.64 -15.36
C THR A 39 45.48 6.96 -16.10
N ALA A 40 46.69 7.54 -16.03
CA ALA A 40 47.00 8.79 -16.72
C ALA A 40 46.91 8.66 -18.25
N VAL A 41 47.30 7.52 -18.82
CA VAL A 41 47.13 7.23 -20.25
C VAL A 41 45.65 7.18 -20.61
N LEU A 42 44.83 6.44 -19.84
CA LEU A 42 43.40 6.33 -20.08
C LEU A 42 42.69 7.68 -20.02
N ASP A 43 42.98 8.48 -18.99
CA ASP A 43 42.40 9.80 -18.79
C ASP A 43 42.88 10.80 -19.86
N GLY A 44 44.15 10.73 -20.24
CA GLY A 44 44.72 11.53 -21.33
C GLY A 44 44.03 11.25 -22.66
N THR A 45 43.84 9.97 -23.01
CA THR A 45 43.15 9.58 -24.24
C THR A 45 41.69 10.04 -24.24
N ARG A 46 40.97 9.90 -23.11
CA ARG A 46 39.60 10.44 -22.96
C ARG A 46 39.54 11.95 -23.15
N ASN A 47 40.50 12.67 -22.57
CA ASN A 47 40.58 14.12 -22.72
C ASN A 47 40.81 14.53 -24.17
N VAL A 48 41.70 13.84 -24.90
CA VAL A 48 41.91 14.09 -26.33
C VAL A 48 40.62 13.83 -27.12
N ILE A 49 39.91 12.73 -26.87
CA ILE A 49 38.62 12.44 -27.50
C ILE A 49 37.62 13.55 -27.22
N GLN A 50 37.53 14.03 -25.97
CA GLN A 50 36.65 15.12 -25.59
C GLN A 50 37.00 16.42 -26.29
N LEU A 51 38.28 16.75 -26.40
CA LEU A 51 38.74 17.94 -27.12
C LEU A 51 38.33 17.86 -28.59
N TYR A 52 38.58 16.74 -29.27
CA TYR A 52 38.18 16.53 -30.67
C TYR A 52 36.66 16.51 -30.88
N GLY A 53 35.90 16.05 -29.88
CA GLY A 53 34.45 16.04 -29.89
C GLY A 53 33.78 17.38 -29.58
N ASP A 54 34.53 18.42 -29.24
CA ASP A 54 33.96 19.74 -28.97
C ASP A 54 33.35 20.32 -30.26
N GLU A 55 32.02 20.47 -30.26
CA GLU A 55 31.20 20.96 -31.39
C GLU A 55 31.68 22.31 -31.94
N ARG A 56 32.45 23.07 -31.15
CA ARG A 56 33.06 24.34 -31.57
C ARG A 56 34.12 24.20 -32.67
N MET A 57 34.61 22.98 -32.95
CA MET A 57 35.57 22.77 -34.04
C MET A 57 34.93 22.59 -35.43
N PHE A 58 33.62 22.36 -35.52
CA PHE A 58 32.95 22.13 -36.80
C PHE A 58 31.66 22.95 -36.92
N GLU A 59 31.67 23.97 -37.77
CA GLU A 59 30.44 24.63 -38.18
C GLU A 59 29.61 23.67 -39.04
N VAL A 60 28.44 23.30 -38.54
CA VAL A 60 27.52 22.42 -39.25
C VAL A 60 26.82 23.23 -40.37
N PRO A 61 26.69 22.70 -41.61
CA PRO A 61 26.03 23.41 -42.70
C PRO A 61 24.60 23.83 -42.36
N LEU A 62 24.17 25.00 -42.88
CA LEU A 62 22.82 25.53 -42.67
C LEU A 62 21.74 24.46 -42.97
N GLY A 63 20.80 24.33 -42.03
CA GLY A 63 19.67 23.41 -42.12
C GLY A 63 20.02 21.92 -41.91
N PHE A 64 21.25 21.55 -41.51
CA PHE A 64 21.60 20.15 -41.25
C PHE A 64 20.71 19.51 -40.19
N SER A 65 20.52 20.15 -39.03
CA SER A 65 19.69 19.60 -37.96
C SER A 65 18.25 19.39 -38.41
N GLN A 66 17.70 20.32 -39.19
CA GLN A 66 16.35 20.19 -39.74
C GLN A 66 16.22 19.02 -40.71
N ARG A 67 17.19 18.83 -41.61
CA ARG A 67 17.23 17.66 -42.51
C ARG A 67 17.40 16.35 -41.75
N LEU A 68 18.20 16.36 -40.68
CA LEU A 68 18.41 15.19 -39.82
C LEU A 68 17.12 14.80 -39.10
N HIS A 69 16.47 15.75 -38.42
CA HIS A 69 15.20 15.52 -37.73
C HIS A 69 14.12 15.01 -38.69
N HIS A 70 13.97 15.64 -39.86
CA HIS A 70 13.02 15.17 -40.87
C HIS A 70 13.26 13.71 -41.26
N ARG A 71 14.52 13.32 -41.50
CA ARG A 71 14.84 11.92 -41.83
C ARG A 71 14.61 10.96 -40.66
N LEU A 72 14.86 11.39 -39.43
CA LEU A 72 14.60 10.57 -38.25
C LEU A 72 13.10 10.35 -38.08
N ASP A 73 12.28 11.39 -38.23
CA ASP A 73 10.83 11.26 -38.15
C ASP A 73 10.26 10.38 -39.26
N GLU A 74 10.81 10.45 -40.47
CA GLU A 74 10.42 9.58 -41.58
C GLU A 74 10.79 8.10 -41.34
N LYS A 75 11.94 7.83 -40.73
CA LYS A 75 12.50 6.48 -40.62
C LYS A 75 12.24 5.79 -39.29
N MET A 76 12.00 6.54 -38.23
CA MET A 76 11.65 5.96 -36.94
C MET A 76 10.18 5.55 -36.99
N PRO A 77 9.84 4.31 -36.61
CA PRO A 77 8.46 3.93 -36.45
C PRO A 77 7.87 4.84 -35.37
N GLY A 78 6.97 5.75 -35.76
CA GLY A 78 6.23 6.55 -34.81
C GLY A 78 5.63 5.60 -33.76
N HIS A 79 5.64 6.01 -32.49
CA HIS A 79 5.02 5.24 -31.42
C HIS A 79 3.52 5.12 -31.71
N ARG A 80 3.16 4.10 -32.48
CA ARG A 80 1.79 3.70 -32.73
C ARG A 80 1.32 3.06 -31.44
N GLY A 81 0.92 3.87 -30.47
CA GLY A 81 -0.03 3.41 -29.47
C GLY A 81 -1.30 3.06 -30.23
N ASN A 82 -1.47 1.80 -30.59
CA ASN A 82 -2.68 1.30 -31.24
C ASN A 82 -3.85 1.73 -30.34
N ALA A 83 -5.00 2.12 -30.89
CA ALA A 83 -6.20 2.40 -30.09
C ALA A 83 -6.52 1.25 -29.11
N PHE A 84 -6.14 0.02 -29.50
CA PHE A 84 -6.15 -1.17 -28.65
C PHE A 84 -5.26 -1.08 -27.40
N GLY A 85 -4.05 -0.53 -27.51
CA GLY A 85 -3.15 -0.32 -26.37
C GLY A 85 -3.75 0.65 -25.33
N TRP A 86 -4.39 1.72 -25.79
CA TRP A 86 -5.11 2.64 -24.92
C TRP A 86 -6.36 2.01 -24.30
N MET A 87 -7.11 1.18 -25.04
CA MET A 87 -8.26 0.45 -24.49
C MET A 87 -7.84 -0.55 -23.39
N VAL A 88 -6.73 -1.27 -23.58
CA VAL A 88 -6.21 -2.21 -22.57
C VAL A 88 -5.77 -1.46 -21.31
N ALA A 89 -5.07 -0.32 -21.45
CA ALA A 89 -4.66 0.50 -20.31
C ALA A 89 -5.88 1.03 -19.52
N ALA A 90 -6.91 1.52 -20.21
CA ALA A 90 -8.14 1.98 -19.57
C ALA A 90 -8.88 0.84 -18.85
N ALA A 91 -8.97 -0.34 -19.46
CA ALA A 91 -9.62 -1.50 -18.84
C ALA A 91 -8.90 -1.96 -17.56
N ALA A 92 -7.56 -1.96 -17.56
CA ALA A 92 -6.77 -2.30 -16.38
C ALA A 92 -7.03 -1.34 -15.20
N ILE A 93 -7.13 -0.03 -15.47
CA ILE A 93 -7.44 0.97 -14.44
C ILE A 93 -8.83 0.73 -13.83
N VAL A 94 -9.84 0.47 -14.66
CA VAL A 94 -11.21 0.21 -14.19
C VAL A 94 -11.27 -1.01 -13.26
N LEU A 95 -10.55 -2.09 -13.59
CA LEU A 95 -10.50 -3.31 -12.76
C LEU A 95 -9.84 -3.07 -11.40
N ILE A 96 -8.76 -2.29 -11.36
CA ILE A 96 -8.05 -1.95 -10.12
C ILE A 96 -8.93 -1.10 -9.21
N VAL A 97 -9.59 -0.06 -9.74
CA VAL A 97 -10.47 0.80 -8.94
C VAL A 97 -11.70 0.02 -8.44
N GLY A 98 -12.33 -0.77 -9.32
CA GLY A 98 -13.50 -1.57 -8.95
C GLY A 98 -13.22 -2.59 -7.84
N SER A 99 -12.08 -3.28 -7.91
CA SER A 99 -11.69 -4.24 -6.86
C SER A 99 -11.41 -3.57 -5.51
N PHE A 100 -10.84 -2.36 -5.51
CA PHE A 100 -10.57 -1.60 -4.28
C PHE A 100 -11.86 -1.16 -3.56
N GLU A 101 -12.88 -0.72 -4.29
CA GLU A 101 -14.17 -0.33 -3.70
C GLU A 101 -14.91 -1.52 -3.06
N VAL A 102 -14.93 -2.67 -3.74
CA VAL A 102 -15.50 -3.91 -3.19
C VAL A 102 -14.75 -4.34 -1.93
N ALA A 103 -13.43 -4.25 -1.90
CA ALA A 103 -12.63 -4.53 -0.71
C ALA A 103 -12.97 -3.58 0.45
N ARG A 104 -13.13 -2.26 0.21
CA ARG A 104 -13.52 -1.30 1.25
C ARG A 104 -14.90 -1.58 1.84
N SER A 105 -15.89 -1.94 1.01
CA SER A 105 -17.24 -2.26 1.49
C SER A 105 -17.30 -3.48 2.42
N SER A 106 -16.33 -4.39 2.33
CA SER A 106 -16.28 -5.61 3.15
C SER A 106 -15.66 -5.41 4.53
N VAL A 107 -14.88 -4.33 4.73
CA VAL A 107 -14.11 -4.10 5.97
C VAL A 107 -14.90 -3.32 7.03
N THR A 108 -15.97 -2.60 6.67
CA THR A 108 -16.68 -1.70 7.61
C THR A 108 -17.80 -2.37 8.44
N SER A 109 -18.09 -3.66 8.24
CA SER A 109 -19.30 -4.29 8.83
C SER A 109 -19.09 -5.16 10.08
N ARG A 110 -17.92 -5.10 10.75
CA ARG A 110 -17.73 -5.78 12.04
C ARG A 110 -17.34 -4.77 13.13
N PRO A 111 -18.23 -4.41 14.06
CA PRO A 111 -17.83 -3.64 15.24
C PRO A 111 -16.85 -4.48 16.05
N GLU A 112 -15.69 -3.93 16.36
CA GLU A 112 -14.62 -4.59 17.10
C GLU A 112 -15.04 -4.69 18.58
N LEU A 113 -15.56 -5.86 18.97
CA LEU A 113 -16.00 -6.13 20.34
C LEU A 113 -14.78 -6.11 21.27
N ARG A 114 -14.82 -5.29 22.33
CA ARG A 114 -13.70 -5.12 23.29
C ARG A 114 -13.40 -6.34 24.18
N SER A 115 -14.17 -7.43 24.07
CA SER A 115 -13.86 -8.72 24.68
C SER A 115 -14.60 -9.86 23.98
N GLU A 116 -13.96 -11.03 23.79
CA GLU A 116 -14.53 -12.22 23.13
C GLU A 116 -15.82 -12.76 23.76
N HIS A 117 -16.06 -12.51 25.05
CA HIS A 117 -17.22 -13.04 25.78
C HIS A 117 -18.39 -12.05 25.92
N ALA A 118 -18.34 -10.89 25.25
CA ALA A 118 -19.43 -9.91 25.26
C ALA A 118 -20.55 -10.31 24.29
N GLN A 119 -21.73 -10.66 24.80
CA GLN A 119 -22.93 -10.80 23.98
C GLN A 119 -23.59 -9.43 23.78
N PRO A 120 -23.93 -9.04 22.53
CA PRO A 120 -24.56 -7.76 22.25
C PRO A 120 -25.97 -7.70 22.86
N ALA A 121 -26.36 -6.51 23.35
CA ALA A 121 -27.67 -6.31 23.95
C ALA A 121 -28.73 -6.11 22.87
N THR A 122 -29.47 -7.18 22.51
CA THR A 122 -30.43 -7.15 21.39
C THR A 122 -31.75 -6.41 21.69
N HIS A 123 -32.10 -6.20 22.97
CA HIS A 123 -33.45 -5.73 23.36
C HIS A 123 -33.47 -4.56 24.34
N VAL A 124 -32.55 -3.61 24.21
CA VAL A 124 -32.62 -2.34 24.94
C VAL A 124 -33.14 -1.24 24.00
N PRO A 125 -34.15 -0.43 24.40
CA PRO A 125 -34.66 0.65 23.56
C PRO A 125 -33.54 1.64 23.23
N VAL A 126 -33.23 1.75 21.94
CA VAL A 126 -32.04 2.43 21.39
C VAL A 126 -31.94 3.92 21.75
N SER A 127 -33.06 4.57 22.01
CA SER A 127 -33.13 5.99 22.39
C SER A 127 -33.08 6.24 23.90
N MET A 128 -32.98 5.20 24.73
CA MET A 128 -32.87 5.36 26.17
C MET A 128 -31.51 5.95 26.53
N MET A 129 -31.50 6.97 27.39
CA MET A 129 -30.26 7.61 27.85
C MET A 129 -29.65 6.81 29.02
N VAL A 130 -28.40 6.41 28.85
CA VAL A 130 -27.64 5.63 29.83
C VAL A 130 -26.32 6.32 30.16
N VAL A 131 -25.83 6.07 31.36
CA VAL A 131 -24.60 6.66 31.86
C VAL A 131 -23.44 5.70 31.59
N VAL A 132 -22.42 6.19 30.89
CA VAL A 132 -21.15 5.49 30.67
C VAL A 132 -20.03 6.19 31.42
N SER A 133 -19.08 5.41 31.91
CA SER A 133 -17.79 5.93 32.37
C SER A 133 -16.77 5.74 31.26
N LEU A 134 -16.00 6.76 30.92
CA LEU A 134 -15.03 6.71 29.81
C LEU A 134 -13.97 5.61 30.01
N ASP A 135 -13.58 5.36 31.26
CA ASP A 135 -12.62 4.31 31.64
C ASP A 135 -13.29 2.95 31.90
N GLY A 136 -14.63 2.91 31.85
CA GLY A 136 -15.44 1.73 32.11
C GLY A 136 -15.65 0.87 30.86
N LYS A 137 -16.14 -0.36 31.08
CA LYS A 137 -16.54 -1.27 29.99
C LYS A 137 -18.05 -1.46 29.91
N THR A 138 -18.79 -0.97 30.90
CA THR A 138 -20.25 -1.14 31.02
C THR A 138 -20.99 0.18 31.03
N PHE A 139 -22.21 0.18 30.47
CA PHE A 139 -23.15 1.29 30.64
C PHE A 139 -24.18 0.97 31.73
N HIS A 140 -24.65 2.02 32.40
CA HIS A 140 -25.49 1.95 33.60
C HIS A 140 -26.73 2.84 33.48
N THR A 141 -27.75 2.58 34.29
CA THR A 141 -28.89 3.50 34.45
C THR A 141 -28.49 4.68 35.36
N ALA A 142 -29.15 5.83 35.18
CA ALA A 142 -28.93 7.01 36.01
C ALA A 142 -29.15 6.68 37.50
N GLY A 143 -28.14 6.95 38.34
CA GLY A 143 -28.20 6.70 39.79
C GLY A 143 -27.70 5.33 40.26
N CYS A 144 -27.08 4.51 39.41
CA CYS A 144 -26.52 3.23 39.83
C CYS A 144 -25.36 3.40 40.84
N SER A 145 -25.46 2.74 42.00
CA SER A 145 -24.41 2.78 43.05
C SER A 145 -23.11 2.05 42.65
N PHE A 146 -23.14 1.24 41.60
CA PHE A 146 -22.03 0.40 41.14
C PHE A 146 -21.25 1.00 39.97
N ILE A 147 -21.36 2.32 39.75
CA ILE A 147 -20.54 3.01 38.75
C ILE A 147 -19.13 3.14 39.31
N HIS A 148 -18.19 2.38 38.74
CA HIS A 148 -16.77 2.46 39.07
C HIS A 148 -16.16 3.69 38.39
N HIS A 149 -15.44 4.52 39.15
CA HIS A 149 -14.86 5.82 38.74
C HIS A 149 -15.89 6.85 38.23
N LYS A 150 -16.36 7.70 39.15
CA LYS A 150 -17.40 8.73 38.91
C LYS A 150 -16.86 10.05 38.33
N THR A 151 -15.58 10.12 38.02
CA THR A 151 -14.88 11.35 37.65
C THR A 151 -15.13 11.79 36.21
N GLN A 152 -15.53 10.88 35.30
CA GLN A 152 -15.80 11.19 33.89
C GLN A 152 -17.02 10.42 33.36
N LEU A 153 -18.21 10.84 33.78
CA LEU A 153 -19.47 10.24 33.37
C LEU A 153 -20.08 11.00 32.20
N ARG A 154 -20.46 10.28 31.14
CA ARG A 154 -21.22 10.81 30.00
C ARG A 154 -22.57 10.13 29.94
N THR A 155 -23.60 10.90 29.61
CA THR A 155 -24.94 10.36 29.35
C THR A 155 -25.14 10.34 27.84
N ILE A 156 -25.22 9.15 27.26
CA ILE A 156 -25.37 8.92 25.82
C ILE A 156 -26.54 7.96 25.57
N PRO A 157 -27.17 7.98 24.39
CA PRO A 157 -28.18 6.99 24.06
C PRO A 157 -27.57 5.58 24.00
N VAL A 158 -28.39 4.56 24.29
CA VAL A 158 -27.96 3.17 24.26
C VAL A 158 -27.40 2.76 22.90
N SER A 159 -27.95 3.26 21.79
CA SER A 159 -27.41 2.98 20.46
C SER A 159 -25.97 3.42 20.29
N GLU A 160 -25.63 4.60 20.78
CA GLU A 160 -24.29 5.15 20.74
C GLU A 160 -23.37 4.34 21.65
N ALA A 161 -23.81 4.03 22.88
CA ALA A 161 -23.05 3.18 23.80
C ALA A 161 -22.73 1.80 23.21
N LEU A 162 -23.69 1.17 22.52
CA LEU A 162 -23.49 -0.12 21.85
C LEU A 162 -22.55 -0.01 20.65
N SER A 163 -22.65 1.06 19.85
CA SER A 163 -21.75 1.30 18.72
C SER A 163 -20.30 1.56 19.15
N GLU A 164 -20.13 2.16 20.34
CA GLU A 164 -18.82 2.36 20.97
C GLU A 164 -18.32 1.10 21.73
N GLY A 165 -19.10 0.02 21.74
CA GLY A 165 -18.70 -1.28 22.27
C GLY A 165 -18.87 -1.44 23.79
N TYR A 166 -19.68 -0.61 24.44
CA TYR A 166 -20.04 -0.77 25.85
C TYR A 166 -21.10 -1.87 26.03
N VAL A 167 -20.99 -2.65 27.11
CA VAL A 167 -21.96 -3.71 27.44
C VAL A 167 -22.89 -3.32 28.60
N PRO A 168 -24.13 -3.83 28.68
CA PRO A 168 -25.05 -3.47 29.75
C PRO A 168 -24.55 -4.01 31.11
N CYS A 169 -24.64 -3.20 32.16
CA CYS A 169 -24.33 -3.67 33.50
C CYS A 169 -25.43 -4.63 34.01
N MET A 170 -25.06 -5.91 34.20
CA MET A 170 -25.96 -6.99 34.65
C MET A 170 -26.74 -6.66 35.94
N ARG A 171 -26.19 -5.82 36.82
CA ARG A 171 -26.82 -5.48 38.10
C ARG A 171 -27.91 -4.42 37.98
N CYS A 172 -27.68 -3.32 37.25
CA CYS A 172 -28.68 -2.26 37.13
C CYS A 172 -29.63 -2.48 35.94
N MET A 173 -29.18 -3.21 34.92
CA MET A 173 -30.00 -3.55 33.75
C MET A 173 -30.62 -4.93 33.82
N GLY A 174 -30.48 -5.65 34.94
CA GLY A 174 -30.99 -7.00 35.12
C GLY A 174 -32.45 -7.17 34.69
N LYS A 175 -33.35 -6.23 35.01
CA LYS A 175 -34.77 -6.29 34.60
C LYS A 175 -34.98 -6.30 33.08
N PHE A 176 -34.14 -5.59 32.32
CA PHE A 176 -34.20 -5.55 30.85
C PHE A 176 -33.53 -6.79 30.22
N LEU A 177 -32.61 -7.43 30.95
CA LEU A 177 -31.94 -8.65 30.51
C LEU A 177 -32.73 -9.93 30.90
N SER A 178 -33.52 -9.88 31.99
CA SER A 178 -34.35 -10.99 32.50
C SER A 178 -35.68 -11.18 31.79
N ALA A 179 -36.15 -10.20 31.00
CA ALA A 179 -37.30 -10.37 30.11
C ALA A 179 -37.07 -11.47 29.05
N THR A 180 -35.81 -11.89 28.87
CA THR A 180 -35.38 -12.97 27.98
C THR A 180 -35.66 -14.39 28.51
N VAL A 181 -36.12 -14.58 29.77
CA VAL A 181 -36.26 -15.93 30.38
C VAL A 181 -37.70 -16.48 30.41
N ILE A 182 -38.74 -15.70 30.04
CA ILE A 182 -40.15 -16.19 30.13
C ILE A 182 -40.76 -16.62 28.78
N THR A 183 -40.08 -16.44 27.65
CA THR A 183 -40.59 -16.93 26.35
C THR A 183 -39.60 -17.87 25.67
N SER A 184 -39.59 -19.11 26.15
CA SER A 184 -39.19 -20.29 25.36
C SER A 184 -40.45 -21.12 25.07
N PRO A 185 -40.91 -21.25 23.81
CA PRO A 185 -42.02 -22.10 23.46
C PRO A 185 -41.49 -23.51 23.14
N HIS A 186 -41.36 -24.37 24.16
CA HIS A 186 -41.17 -25.80 23.92
C HIS A 186 -41.73 -26.63 25.09
N SER A 187 -43.04 -26.88 25.08
CA SER A 187 -43.69 -28.14 25.52
C SER A 187 -45.21 -27.93 25.68
N GLN A 188 -45.97 -28.02 24.59
CA GLN A 188 -47.37 -28.43 24.65
C GLN A 188 -47.42 -29.92 24.31
N GLU A 189 -47.24 -30.78 25.32
CA GLU A 189 -47.53 -32.21 25.20
C GLU A 189 -47.75 -32.85 26.58
N SER A 190 -48.81 -32.44 27.28
CA SER A 190 -49.49 -33.28 28.27
C SER A 190 -50.80 -32.62 28.70
N GLU A 191 -51.89 -33.40 28.72
CA GLU A 191 -53.21 -33.10 29.30
C GLU A 191 -54.28 -32.48 28.38
N ALA A 192 -54.66 -33.24 27.35
CA ALA A 192 -56.06 -33.33 26.93
C ALA A 192 -56.40 -34.77 26.51
N ARG A 193 -56.45 -35.69 27.49
CA ARG A 193 -57.45 -36.76 27.47
C ARG A 193 -58.63 -36.26 28.32
N ILE A 194 -59.83 -36.55 27.81
CA ILE A 194 -61.15 -36.59 28.48
C ILE A 194 -62.11 -35.44 28.08
N ALA A 195 -63.19 -35.87 27.40
CA ALA A 195 -64.44 -35.19 27.03
C ALA A 195 -64.31 -34.12 25.91
N GLU A 196 -64.90 -34.27 24.73
CA GLU A 196 -66.20 -34.85 24.35
C GLU A 196 -66.14 -35.42 22.92
#